data_AF-A0A8X7T937-F1
#
_entry.id   AF-A0A8X7T937-F1
#
_cell.length_a   1.000
_cell.length_b   1.000
_cell.length_c   1.000
_cell.angle_alpha   90.00
_cell.angle_beta   90.00
_cell.angle_gamma   90.00
#
_symmetry.space_group_name_H-M   'P 1'
#
loop_
_entity.id
_entity.type
_entity.pdbx_description
1 polymer ?
#
loop_
_entity_poly.entity_id
_entity_poly.type
_entity_poly.pdbx_seq_one_letter_code
_entity_poly.pdbx_strand_id
1 'polypeptide(L)'
;MVESVRLMVERNIDLFRVLKVHRNATIEEIRRAYHYLALRCHPDKPKTNGLDFNLIRTAYEILSDPPLRKQYDDLICAYTKNSSKPRKKKPAPVGDLQRKLKEKERQSPPTLAKIEKLREDGVKQRRTLEERTLEETPRVTTSIYDLPLLEIPDFSTSPQFTARLKYKQRPDVDIDESTIMEIMSIFGKIKNVELLESDDHYAYARIQYEDPDALDAATGYDYSRAQKWDGTRVRKLASLLRSCNKEFGLGGDQWTNNPVVNAILNQYVQSVSDKKESF
;
A
#
# COMPACT_ATOMS: atom_id res chain seq x y z
N MET A 1 -5.01 -2.24 -34.87
CA MET A 1 -5.09 -3.23 -33.76
C MET A 1 -3.81 -4.04 -33.62
N VAL A 2 -3.31 -4.72 -34.66
CA VAL A 2 -2.01 -5.43 -34.60
C VAL A 2 -0.83 -4.48 -34.37
N GLU A 3 -0.85 -3.29 -35.00
CA GLU A 3 0.10 -2.19 -34.74
C GLU A 3 0.15 -1.80 -33.25
N SER A 4 -1.01 -1.81 -32.59
CA SER A 4 -1.19 -1.40 -31.21
C SER A 4 -0.50 -2.37 -30.24
N VAL A 5 -0.56 -3.69 -30.53
CA VAL A 5 0.13 -4.72 -29.74
C VAL A 5 1.64 -4.53 -29.80
N ARG A 6 2.18 -4.28 -31.01
CA ARG A 6 3.62 -4.05 -31.21
C ARG A 6 4.11 -2.82 -30.47
N LEU A 7 3.34 -1.72 -30.53
CA LEU A 7 3.68 -0.45 -29.88
C LEU A 7 3.73 -0.57 -28.34
N MET A 8 2.86 -1.41 -27.76
CA MET A 8 2.88 -1.69 -26.31
C MET A 8 4.11 -2.48 -25.88
N VAL A 9 4.55 -3.44 -26.69
CA VAL A 9 5.77 -4.22 -26.44
C VAL A 9 7.03 -3.35 -26.63
N GLU A 10 7.08 -2.50 -27.65
CA GLU A 10 8.20 -1.56 -27.86
C GLU A 10 8.33 -0.55 -26.71
N ARG A 11 7.22 -0.12 -26.13
CA ARG A 11 7.20 0.73 -24.92
C ARG A 11 7.43 -0.04 -23.61
N ASN A 12 7.65 -1.36 -23.67
CA ASN A 12 7.89 -2.24 -22.52
C ASN A 12 6.77 -2.16 -21.46
N ILE A 13 5.51 -2.06 -21.92
CA ILE A 13 4.33 -1.96 -21.04
C ILE A 13 3.72 -3.35 -20.85
N ASP A 14 3.64 -3.80 -19.60
CA ASP A 14 2.97 -5.04 -19.20
C ASP A 14 1.43 -4.83 -19.13
N LEU A 15 0.69 -5.30 -20.14
CA LEU A 15 -0.77 -5.17 -20.23
C LEU A 15 -1.50 -5.90 -19.09
N PHE A 16 -0.99 -7.07 -18.67
CA PHE A 16 -1.51 -7.80 -17.52
C PHE A 16 -1.38 -6.97 -16.22
N ARG A 17 -0.28 -6.22 -16.09
CA ARG A 17 -0.03 -5.36 -14.94
C ARG A 17 -0.90 -4.11 -14.96
N VAL A 18 -1.19 -3.57 -16.15
CA VAL A 18 -2.16 -2.47 -16.34
C VAL A 18 -3.55 -2.86 -15.83
N LEU A 19 -4.03 -4.06 -16.17
CA LEU A 19 -5.31 -4.58 -15.68
C LEU A 19 -5.24 -5.18 -14.26
N LYS A 20 -4.07 -5.19 -13.62
CA LYS A 20 -3.83 -5.81 -12.30
C LYS A 20 -4.29 -7.28 -12.22
N VAL A 21 -4.08 -8.03 -13.29
CA VAL A 21 -4.42 -9.45 -13.38
C VAL A 21 -3.16 -10.30 -13.55
N HIS A 22 -3.24 -11.57 -13.18
CA HIS A 22 -2.17 -12.53 -13.40
C HIS A 22 -2.05 -12.89 -14.90
N ARG A 23 -0.87 -13.32 -15.36
CA ARG A 23 -0.66 -13.75 -16.76
C ARG A 23 -1.55 -14.93 -17.19
N ASN A 24 -1.91 -15.76 -16.22
CA ASN A 24 -2.80 -16.92 -16.40
C ASN A 24 -4.29 -16.57 -16.19
N ALA A 25 -4.64 -15.29 -16.07
CA ALA A 25 -6.02 -14.89 -15.82
C ALA A 25 -6.96 -15.32 -16.94
N THR A 26 -8.18 -15.69 -16.55
CA THR A 26 -9.25 -16.07 -17.47
C THR A 26 -9.90 -14.83 -18.10
N ILE A 27 -10.61 -15.01 -19.21
CA ILE A 27 -11.31 -13.90 -19.89
C ILE A 27 -12.33 -13.23 -18.95
N GLU A 28 -12.99 -14.02 -18.10
CA GLU A 28 -13.95 -13.52 -17.11
C GLU A 28 -13.28 -12.64 -16.04
N GLU A 29 -12.08 -12.98 -15.60
CA GLU A 29 -11.29 -12.17 -14.67
C GLU A 29 -10.81 -10.88 -15.33
N ILE A 30 -10.35 -10.95 -16.58
CA ILE A 30 -9.94 -9.77 -17.37
C ILE A 30 -11.13 -8.81 -17.53
N ARG A 31 -12.32 -9.33 -17.80
CA ARG A 31 -13.55 -8.53 -17.92
C ARG A 31 -13.96 -7.89 -16.59
N ARG A 32 -13.92 -8.64 -15.49
CA ARG A 32 -14.20 -8.10 -14.14
C ARG A 32 -13.21 -7.00 -13.75
N ALA A 33 -11.92 -7.21 -14.01
CA ALA A 33 -10.88 -6.24 -13.72
C ALA A 33 -11.04 -4.95 -14.54
N TYR A 34 -11.37 -5.08 -15.84
CA TYR A 34 -11.67 -3.93 -16.70
C TYR A 34 -12.85 -3.12 -16.18
N HIS A 35 -13.98 -3.75 -15.84
CA HIS A 35 -15.15 -3.05 -15.29
C HIS A 35 -14.82 -2.30 -14.00
N TYR A 36 -14.08 -2.93 -13.09
CA TYR A 36 -13.65 -2.31 -11.84
C TYR A 36 -12.75 -1.10 -12.08
N LEU A 37 -11.76 -1.22 -12.98
CA LEU A 37 -10.83 -0.14 -13.29
C LEU A 37 -11.49 0.99 -14.09
N ALA A 38 -12.41 0.67 -15.00
CA ALA A 38 -13.16 1.67 -15.79
C ALA A 38 -14.05 2.55 -14.91
N LEU A 39 -14.70 1.98 -13.90
CA LEU A 39 -15.51 2.74 -12.93
C LEU A 39 -14.69 3.68 -12.05
N ARG A 40 -13.43 3.31 -11.79
CA ARG A 40 -12.49 4.10 -10.99
C ARG A 40 -11.85 5.20 -11.81
N CYS A 41 -11.35 4.90 -13.00
CA CYS A 41 -10.61 5.82 -13.86
C CYS A 41 -11.47 6.52 -14.92
N HIS A 42 -12.79 6.60 -14.72
CA HIS A 42 -13.69 7.20 -15.70
C HIS A 42 -13.40 8.71 -15.86
N PRO A 43 -13.31 9.25 -17.09
CA PRO A 43 -12.95 10.66 -17.33
C PRO A 43 -13.96 11.66 -16.74
N ASP A 44 -15.19 11.22 -16.50
CA ASP A 44 -16.27 12.02 -15.89
C ASP A 44 -16.14 12.17 -14.37
N LYS A 45 -15.24 11.41 -13.73
CA LYS A 45 -14.93 11.54 -12.29
C LYS A 45 -13.55 12.18 -12.12
N PRO A 46 -13.45 13.46 -11.72
CA PRO A 46 -12.19 14.22 -11.70
C PRO A 46 -11.20 13.80 -10.59
N LYS A 47 -11.41 12.64 -9.95
CA LYS A 47 -10.57 12.14 -8.85
C LYS A 47 -10.02 10.76 -9.17
N THR A 48 -9.06 10.64 -10.08
CA THR A 48 -8.26 9.39 -10.14
C THR A 48 -6.93 9.56 -10.85
N ASN A 49 -5.87 9.63 -10.03
CA ASN A 49 -4.64 8.84 -10.14
C ASN A 49 -4.22 8.43 -11.56
N GLY A 50 -3.46 9.30 -12.23
CA GLY A 50 -2.35 9.07 -13.20
C GLY A 50 -2.32 7.86 -14.16
N LEU A 51 -3.36 7.05 -14.27
CA LEU A 51 -3.45 5.90 -15.15
C LEU A 51 -4.40 6.25 -16.29
N ASP A 52 -3.83 6.33 -17.49
CA ASP A 52 -4.58 6.67 -18.69
C ASP A 52 -5.69 5.64 -18.94
N PHE A 53 -6.95 6.09 -18.90
CA PHE A 53 -8.11 5.25 -19.24
C PHE A 53 -7.95 4.59 -20.62
N ASN A 54 -7.29 5.28 -21.56
CA ASN A 54 -6.96 4.75 -22.87
C ASN A 54 -6.04 3.51 -22.80
N LEU A 55 -5.11 3.47 -21.84
CA LEU A 55 -4.22 2.32 -21.66
C LEU A 55 -4.98 1.11 -21.10
N ILE A 56 -5.89 1.35 -20.15
CA ILE A 56 -6.76 0.32 -19.56
C ILE A 56 -7.66 -0.28 -20.64
N ARG A 57 -8.26 0.57 -21.48
CA ARG A 57 -9.08 0.16 -22.62
C ARG A 57 -8.27 -0.66 -23.64
N THR A 58 -7.09 -0.18 -24.02
CA THR A 58 -6.22 -0.88 -24.99
C THR A 58 -5.76 -2.23 -24.44
N ALA A 59 -5.43 -2.30 -23.14
CA ALA A 59 -5.07 -3.56 -22.49
C ALA A 59 -6.23 -4.57 -22.50
N TYR A 60 -7.47 -4.11 -22.25
CA TYR A 60 -8.64 -4.96 -22.35
C TYR A 60 -8.87 -5.47 -23.78
N GLU A 61 -8.84 -4.61 -24.79
CA GLU A 61 -9.04 -5.00 -26.20
C GLU A 61 -8.02 -6.06 -26.67
N ILE A 62 -6.75 -5.94 -26.25
CA ILE A 62 -5.70 -6.91 -26.62
C ILE A 62 -5.84 -8.23 -25.85
N LEU A 63 -6.18 -8.18 -24.55
CA LEU A 63 -6.23 -9.36 -23.69
C LEU A 63 -7.56 -10.11 -23.76
N SER A 64 -8.66 -9.45 -24.16
CA SER A 64 -9.96 -10.08 -24.35
C SER A 64 -10.00 -10.97 -25.59
N ASP A 65 -9.29 -10.60 -26.64
CA ASP A 65 -9.26 -11.31 -27.92
C ASP A 65 -8.18 -12.40 -27.91
N PRO A 66 -8.56 -13.70 -28.00
CA PRO A 66 -7.61 -14.80 -28.04
C PRO A 66 -6.48 -14.67 -29.09
N PRO A 67 -6.74 -14.22 -30.35
CA PRO A 67 -5.67 -14.08 -31.32
C PRO A 67 -4.69 -12.95 -30.98
N LEU A 68 -5.18 -11.84 -30.41
CA LEU A 68 -4.34 -10.70 -30.02
C LEU A 68 -3.52 -11.02 -28.76
N ARG A 69 -4.12 -11.70 -27.79
CA ARG A 69 -3.42 -12.21 -26.60
C ARG A 69 -2.25 -13.11 -26.98
N LYS A 70 -2.47 -14.05 -27.90
CA LYS A 70 -1.41 -14.94 -28.39
C LYS A 70 -0.25 -14.16 -29.02
N GLN A 71 -0.55 -13.18 -29.87
CA GLN A 71 0.48 -12.33 -30.47
C GLN A 71 1.27 -11.55 -29.42
N TYR A 72 0.59 -11.01 -28.41
CA TYR A 72 1.24 -10.32 -27.30
C TYR A 72 2.17 -11.25 -26.49
N ASP A 73 1.70 -12.46 -26.18
CA ASP A 73 2.49 -13.48 -25.47
C ASP A 73 3.71 -13.93 -26.28
N ASP A 74 3.55 -14.14 -27.60
CA ASP A 74 4.64 -14.50 -28.52
C ASP A 74 5.71 -13.39 -28.58
N LEU A 75 5.30 -12.12 -28.61
CA LEU A 75 6.21 -10.97 -28.62
C LEU A 75 6.98 -10.82 -27.29
N ILE A 76 6.33 -11.02 -26.14
CA ILE A 76 7.01 -11.03 -24.83
C ILE A 76 8.01 -12.18 -24.75
N CYS A 77 7.65 -13.36 -25.25
CA CYS A 77 8.54 -14.52 -25.30
C CYS A 77 9.78 -14.23 -26.16
N ALA A 78 9.62 -13.56 -27.31
CA ALA A 78 10.74 -13.15 -28.15
C ALA A 78 11.63 -12.08 -27.48
N TYR A 79 11.03 -11.12 -26.78
CA TYR A 79 11.75 -10.07 -26.06
C TYR A 79 12.61 -10.65 -24.91
N THR A 80 12.04 -11.54 -24.10
CA THR A 80 12.75 -12.18 -22.98
C THR A 80 13.91 -13.09 -23.42
N LYS A 81 13.80 -13.72 -24.60
CA LYS A 81 14.90 -14.49 -25.23
C LYS A 81 16.08 -13.62 -25.69
N ASN A 82 15.82 -12.36 -26.04
CA ASN A 82 16.86 -11.43 -26.49
C ASN A 82 17.57 -10.71 -25.34
N SER A 83 16.86 -10.43 -24.24
CA SER A 83 17.39 -9.76 -23.04
C SER A 83 18.30 -10.66 -22.17
N SER A 84 18.29 -11.97 -22.40
CA SER A 84 19.07 -12.98 -21.66
C SER A 84 20.44 -13.30 -22.27
N LYS A 85 20.84 -12.66 -23.40
CA LYS A 85 22.24 -12.68 -23.84
C LYS A 85 23.05 -11.72 -22.97
N PRO A 86 24.04 -12.20 -22.17
CA PRO A 86 24.90 -11.28 -21.44
C PRO A 86 25.60 -10.37 -22.45
N ARG A 87 25.39 -9.05 -22.33
CA ARG A 87 26.21 -8.07 -23.04
C ARG A 87 27.66 -8.33 -22.66
N LYS A 88 28.43 -9.01 -23.53
CA LYS A 88 29.88 -9.13 -23.39
C LYS A 88 30.45 -7.71 -23.37
N LYS A 89 30.78 -7.18 -22.19
CA LYS A 89 31.58 -5.96 -22.08
C LYS A 89 32.91 -6.28 -22.76
N LYS A 90 33.26 -5.56 -23.84
CA LYS A 90 34.59 -5.66 -24.43
C LYS A 90 35.61 -5.34 -23.33
N PRO A 91 36.61 -6.19 -23.03
CA PRO A 91 37.61 -5.85 -22.05
C PRO A 91 38.31 -4.56 -22.49
N ALA A 92 38.45 -3.60 -21.57
CA ALA A 92 39.26 -2.41 -21.80
C ALA A 92 40.71 -2.81 -22.15
N PRO A 93 41.46 -2.02 -22.92
CA PRO A 93 42.84 -2.35 -23.28
C PRO A 93 43.73 -2.27 -22.03
N VAL A 94 43.96 -3.41 -21.36
CA VAL A 94 44.71 -3.51 -20.10
C VAL A 94 46.24 -3.38 -20.33
N GLY A 95 46.71 -3.42 -21.58
CA GLY A 95 48.14 -3.47 -21.92
C GLY A 95 48.94 -2.18 -21.64
N ASP A 96 48.32 -1.00 -21.73
CA ASP A 96 49.06 0.27 -21.66
C ASP A 96 49.32 0.77 -20.24
N LEU A 97 48.45 0.44 -19.28
CA LEU A 97 48.66 0.80 -17.87
C LEU A 97 49.76 -0.03 -17.22
N GLN A 98 49.81 -1.34 -17.52
CA GLN A 98 50.80 -2.25 -16.95
C GLN A 98 52.22 -1.93 -17.42
N ARG A 99 52.37 -1.43 -18.65
CA ARG A 99 53.67 -0.99 -19.18
C ARG A 99 54.16 0.29 -18.49
N LYS A 100 53.26 1.28 -18.27
CA LYS A 100 53.57 2.54 -17.57
C LYS A 100 53.88 2.37 -16.08
N LEU A 101 53.23 1.42 -15.41
CA LEU A 101 53.49 1.09 -14.00
C LEU A 101 54.89 0.46 -13.83
N LYS A 102 55.23 -0.50 -14.69
CA LYS A 102 56.51 -1.24 -14.63
C LYS A 102 57.72 -0.37 -14.95
N GLU A 103 57.54 0.69 -15.73
CA GLU A 103 58.58 1.65 -16.09
C GLU A 103 58.84 2.66 -14.96
N LYS A 104 57.79 3.07 -14.23
CA LYS A 104 57.90 3.89 -13.01
C LYS A 104 58.55 3.14 -11.85
N GLU A 105 58.26 1.85 -11.68
CA GLU A 105 58.87 1.01 -10.64
C GLU A 105 60.37 0.78 -10.86
N ARG A 106 60.83 0.75 -12.12
CA ARG A 106 62.26 0.61 -12.46
C ARG A 106 63.09 1.86 -12.15
N GLN A 107 62.48 3.03 -12.09
CA GLN A 107 63.18 4.31 -11.92
C GLN A 107 63.26 4.78 -10.45
N SER A 108 62.71 4.04 -9.48
CA SER A 108 62.72 4.49 -8.08
C SER A 108 62.63 3.31 -7.10
N PRO A 109 63.74 2.83 -6.49
CA PRO A 109 63.60 2.11 -5.24
C PRO A 109 63.27 3.12 -4.13
N PRO A 110 62.14 2.99 -3.39
CA PRO A 110 61.88 3.85 -2.26
C PRO A 110 62.84 3.46 -1.13
N THR A 111 63.73 4.37 -0.75
CA THR A 111 64.62 4.20 0.40
C THR A 111 63.77 3.87 1.62
N LEU A 112 64.05 2.76 2.31
CA LEU A 112 63.30 2.22 3.47
C LEU A 112 62.82 3.29 4.46
N ALA A 113 63.62 4.35 4.64
CA ALA A 113 63.30 5.53 5.46
C ALA A 113 61.97 6.23 5.10
N LYS A 114 61.53 6.23 3.84
CA LYS A 114 60.26 6.87 3.46
C LYS A 114 59.04 6.00 3.79
N ILE A 115 59.20 4.68 3.72
CA ILE A 115 58.16 3.72 4.14
C ILE A 115 58.00 3.77 5.66
N GLU A 116 59.12 3.84 6.37
CA GLU A 116 59.14 3.91 7.84
C GLU A 116 58.49 5.20 8.36
N LYS A 117 58.80 6.35 7.74
CA LYS A 117 58.11 7.62 8.07
C LYS A 117 56.60 7.57 7.83
N LEU A 118 56.15 7.04 6.68
CA LEU A 118 54.72 6.90 6.38
C LEU A 118 54.01 5.96 7.37
N ARG A 119 54.72 4.92 7.83
CA ARG A 119 54.21 3.97 8.84
C ARG A 119 54.06 4.63 10.20
N GLU A 120 55.05 5.41 10.62
CA GLU A 120 55.02 6.17 11.88
C GLU A 120 53.91 7.22 11.89
N ASP A 121 53.77 7.98 10.80
CA ASP A 121 52.71 8.99 10.67
C ASP A 121 51.31 8.34 10.71
N GLY A 122 51.13 7.18 10.08
CA GLY A 122 49.88 6.42 10.12
C GLY A 122 49.57 5.78 11.49
N VAL A 123 50.58 5.53 12.33
CA VAL A 123 50.36 5.09 13.72
C VAL A 123 49.98 6.27 14.61
N LYS A 124 50.62 7.42 14.42
CA LYS A 124 50.29 8.65 15.17
C LYS A 124 48.85 9.10 14.93
N GLN A 125 48.39 9.08 13.68
CA GLN A 125 47.01 9.45 13.34
C GLN A 125 45.96 8.51 13.96
N ARG A 126 46.26 7.21 14.09
CA ARG A 126 45.35 6.26 14.74
C ARG A 126 45.24 6.50 16.24
N ARG A 127 46.38 6.73 16.92
CA ARG A 127 46.37 7.06 18.36
C ARG A 127 45.61 8.34 18.65
N THR A 128 45.80 9.39 17.85
CA THR A 128 45.07 10.65 18.06
C THR A 128 43.58 10.52 17.78
N LEU A 129 43.17 9.69 16.82
CA LEU A 129 41.75 9.35 16.59
C LEU A 129 41.18 8.53 17.74
N GLU A 130 41.92 7.54 18.26
CA GLU A 130 41.49 6.72 19.40
C GLU A 130 41.33 7.58 20.67
N GLU A 131 42.29 8.45 20.98
CA GLU A 131 42.21 9.39 22.11
C GLU A 131 41.01 10.33 21.99
N ARG A 132 40.76 10.90 20.80
CA ARG A 132 39.56 11.73 20.53
C ARG A 132 38.26 10.95 20.69
N THR A 133 38.24 9.69 20.26
CA THR A 133 37.06 8.82 20.36
C THR A 133 36.79 8.43 21.82
N LEU A 134 37.81 8.33 22.66
CA LEU A 134 37.71 8.05 24.09
C LEU A 134 37.21 9.27 24.90
N GLU A 135 37.56 10.49 24.49
CA GLU A 135 37.10 11.73 25.15
C GLU A 135 35.67 12.13 24.73
N GLU A 136 35.22 11.77 23.52
CA GLU A 136 33.88 12.06 23.00
C GLU A 136 32.81 11.02 23.44
N THR A 137 32.49 11.01 24.74
CA THR A 137 31.26 10.44 25.36
C THR A 137 31.04 8.92 25.27
N PRO A 138 30.42 8.27 26.28
CA PRO A 138 30.14 6.84 26.24
C PRO A 138 29.10 6.55 25.14
N ARG A 139 29.57 6.07 24.00
CA ARG A 139 28.69 5.45 23.00
C ARG A 139 28.19 4.14 23.58
N VAL A 140 27.07 4.19 24.30
CA VAL A 140 26.24 3.01 24.52
C VAL A 140 25.82 2.56 23.13
N THR A 141 26.46 1.51 22.65
CA THR A 141 25.98 0.75 21.50
C THR A 141 24.80 -0.06 22.00
N THR A 142 23.66 0.59 22.20
CA THR A 142 22.42 -0.16 22.42
C THR A 142 22.17 -0.94 21.15
N SER A 143 22.31 -2.26 21.27
CA SER A 143 21.85 -3.20 20.27
C SER A 143 20.36 -2.92 19.98
N ILE A 144 19.86 -3.29 18.81
CA ILE A 144 18.43 -3.15 18.51
C ILE A 144 17.53 -3.86 19.55
N TYR A 145 18.10 -4.84 20.27
CA TYR A 145 17.47 -5.58 21.37
C TYR A 145 17.46 -4.82 22.71
N ASP A 146 18.23 -3.73 22.83
CA ASP A 146 18.35 -2.91 24.04
C ASP A 146 17.47 -1.65 23.97
N LEU A 147 16.67 -1.50 22.91
CA LEU A 147 15.62 -0.48 22.83
C LEU A 147 14.51 -0.84 23.83
N PRO A 148 14.03 0.11 24.66
CA PRO A 148 12.88 -0.14 25.50
C PRO A 148 11.71 -0.54 24.61
N LEU A 149 11.13 -1.70 24.88
CA LEU A 149 9.88 -2.13 24.25
C LEU A 149 8.86 -1.03 24.54
N LEU A 150 8.52 -0.23 23.53
CA LEU A 150 7.35 0.63 23.57
C LEU A 150 6.20 -0.27 23.99
N GLU A 151 5.50 0.10 25.06
CA GLU A 151 4.24 -0.52 25.43
C GLU A 151 3.35 -0.45 24.19
N ILE A 152 3.27 -1.56 23.46
CA ILE A 152 2.33 -1.71 22.37
C ILE A 152 0.98 -1.54 23.06
N PRO A 153 0.17 -0.50 22.76
CA PRO A 153 -1.12 -0.35 23.40
C PRO A 153 -1.86 -1.66 23.19
N ASP A 154 -2.28 -2.29 24.30
CA ASP A 154 -2.85 -3.63 24.32
C ASP A 154 -3.91 -3.77 23.23
N PHE A 155 -3.50 -4.34 22.10
CA PHE A 155 -4.34 -4.55 20.92
C PHE A 155 -5.54 -5.46 21.24
N SER A 156 -5.49 -6.11 22.40
CA SER A 156 -6.52 -6.93 23.02
C SER A 156 -7.80 -6.16 23.37
N THR A 157 -7.78 -4.84 23.50
CA THR A 157 -8.99 -4.05 23.83
C THR A 157 -9.55 -3.31 22.62
N SER A 158 -9.20 -3.75 21.40
CA SER A 158 -9.97 -3.34 20.23
C SER A 158 -11.41 -3.85 20.42
N PRO A 159 -12.45 -3.03 20.24
CA PRO A 159 -13.81 -3.49 20.45
C PRO A 159 -14.18 -4.42 19.28
N GLN A 160 -13.91 -5.72 19.46
CA GLN A 160 -13.99 -6.73 18.39
C GLN A 160 -15.44 -6.97 17.90
N PHE A 161 -16.43 -6.45 18.62
CA PHE A 161 -17.84 -6.69 18.38
C PHE A 161 -18.65 -5.41 18.11
N THR A 162 -18.05 -4.41 17.44
CA THR A 162 -18.75 -3.19 17.06
C THR A 162 -19.41 -3.26 15.68
N ALA A 163 -20.60 -2.67 15.58
CA ALA A 163 -21.32 -2.45 14.34
C ALA A 163 -21.64 -0.96 14.16
N ARG A 164 -21.56 -0.46 12.93
CA ARG A 164 -22.05 0.87 12.55
C ARG A 164 -23.41 0.73 11.88
N LEU A 165 -24.42 1.24 12.55
CA LEU A 165 -25.79 1.34 12.06
C LEU A 165 -25.99 2.65 11.30
N LYS A 166 -26.66 2.57 10.15
CA LYS A 166 -27.14 3.71 9.38
C LYS A 166 -28.67 3.72 9.35
N TYR A 167 -29.25 4.86 9.68
CA TYR A 167 -30.71 5.05 9.66
C TYR A 167 -31.09 6.41 9.10
N LYS A 168 -32.31 6.49 8.55
CA LYS A 168 -32.84 7.73 7.96
C LYS A 168 -33.38 8.64 9.06
N GLN A 169 -32.84 9.84 9.16
CA GLN A 169 -33.32 10.85 10.09
C GLN A 169 -34.61 11.49 9.56
N ARG A 170 -35.58 11.73 10.44
CA ARG A 170 -36.76 12.52 10.15
C ARG A 170 -36.87 13.63 11.21
N PRO A 171 -37.22 14.85 10.81
CA PRO A 171 -37.34 15.96 11.77
C PRO A 171 -38.44 15.74 12.81
N ASP A 172 -39.41 14.87 12.51
CA ASP A 172 -40.55 14.59 13.40
C ASP A 172 -40.29 13.44 14.40
N VAL A 173 -39.17 12.74 14.28
CA VAL A 173 -38.89 11.51 15.05
C VAL A 173 -37.42 11.49 15.49
N ASP A 174 -37.20 11.79 16.76
CA ASP A 174 -35.91 11.61 17.41
C ASP A 174 -35.73 10.14 17.81
N ILE A 175 -34.54 9.60 17.53
CA ILE A 175 -34.20 8.22 17.81
C ILE A 175 -33.15 8.23 18.93
N ASP A 176 -33.61 7.88 20.13
CA ASP A 176 -32.78 7.80 21.32
C ASP A 176 -31.97 6.49 21.38
N GLU A 177 -30.88 6.52 22.15
CA GLU A 177 -30.03 5.35 22.44
C GLU A 177 -30.84 4.15 22.96
N SER A 178 -31.83 4.41 23.82
CA SER A 178 -32.74 3.41 24.39
C SER A 178 -33.58 2.69 23.32
N THR A 179 -34.02 3.43 22.31
CA THR A 179 -34.82 2.89 21.21
C THR A 179 -33.96 2.04 20.29
N ILE A 180 -32.73 2.48 19.99
CA ILE A 180 -31.77 1.69 19.20
C ILE A 180 -31.44 0.39 19.92
N MET A 181 -31.26 0.46 21.25
CA MET A 181 -31.03 -0.73 22.08
C MET A 181 -32.22 -1.69 22.02
N GLU A 182 -33.47 -1.22 22.11
CA GLU A 182 -34.67 -2.06 22.01
C GLU A 182 -34.79 -2.73 20.62
N ILE A 183 -34.53 -1.99 19.55
CA ILE A 183 -34.59 -2.49 18.17
C ILE A 183 -33.53 -3.58 17.94
N MET A 184 -32.31 -3.35 18.42
CA MET A 184 -31.14 -4.19 18.13
C MET A 184 -30.99 -5.37 19.09
N SER A 185 -31.65 -5.34 20.25
CA SER A 185 -31.70 -6.44 21.22
C SER A 185 -32.23 -7.75 20.62
N ILE A 186 -33.00 -7.67 19.52
CA ILE A 186 -33.47 -8.85 18.77
C ILE A 186 -32.30 -9.70 18.21
N PHE A 187 -31.17 -9.08 17.88
CA PHE A 187 -30.01 -9.80 17.35
C PHE A 187 -29.12 -10.39 18.44
N GLY A 188 -29.11 -9.79 19.63
CA GLY A 188 -28.38 -10.30 20.79
C GLY A 188 -28.13 -9.22 21.85
N LYS A 189 -27.37 -9.57 22.88
CA LYS A 189 -27.07 -8.67 24.00
C LYS A 189 -26.11 -7.56 23.57
N ILE A 190 -26.46 -6.33 23.92
CA ILE A 190 -25.72 -5.11 23.58
C ILE A 190 -25.01 -4.61 24.83
N LYS A 191 -23.71 -4.32 24.70
CA LYS A 191 -22.85 -3.78 25.75
C LYS A 191 -22.92 -2.26 25.82
N ASN A 192 -22.88 -1.59 24.67
CA ASN A 192 -22.92 -0.12 24.59
C ASN A 192 -23.51 0.35 23.25
N VAL A 193 -24.14 1.53 23.24
CA VAL A 193 -24.61 2.21 22.04
C VAL A 193 -24.13 3.66 22.10
N GLU A 194 -23.46 4.12 21.04
CA GLU A 194 -22.96 5.49 20.90
C GLU A 194 -23.61 6.12 19.66
N LEU A 195 -24.30 7.25 19.82
CA LEU A 195 -24.79 8.04 18.69
C LEU A 195 -23.62 8.80 18.05
N LEU A 196 -23.51 8.72 16.74
CA LEU A 196 -22.47 9.38 15.95
C LEU A 196 -23.05 10.62 15.23
N GLU A 197 -22.15 11.43 14.64
CA GLU A 197 -22.50 12.59 13.84
C GLU A 197 -23.55 12.26 12.77
N SER A 198 -24.52 13.16 12.59
CA SER A 198 -25.61 13.04 11.64
C SER A 198 -25.39 13.93 10.40
N ASP A 199 -25.64 13.37 9.21
CA ASP A 199 -25.80 14.13 7.97
C ASP A 199 -27.26 14.64 7.85
N ASP A 200 -27.53 15.59 6.95
CA ASP A 200 -28.87 16.16 6.69
C ASP A 200 -29.98 15.13 6.43
N HIS A 201 -29.63 13.92 6.00
CA HIS A 201 -30.58 12.87 5.62
C HIS A 201 -30.41 11.55 6.40
N TYR A 202 -29.28 11.37 7.10
CA TYR A 202 -28.92 10.10 7.72
C TYR A 202 -28.18 10.34 9.02
N ALA A 203 -28.52 9.54 10.02
CA ALA A 203 -27.77 9.48 11.26
C ALA A 203 -27.09 8.10 11.38
N TYR A 204 -26.03 8.07 12.18
CA TYR A 204 -25.22 6.89 12.41
C TYR A 204 -25.18 6.57 13.90
N ALA A 205 -25.15 5.29 14.25
CA ALA A 205 -24.93 4.85 15.62
C ALA A 205 -23.92 3.70 15.62
N ARG A 206 -23.03 3.69 16.60
CA ARG A 206 -22.13 2.59 16.88
C ARG A 206 -22.75 1.72 17.97
N ILE A 207 -22.83 0.43 17.72
CA ILE A 207 -23.39 -0.57 18.63
C ILE A 207 -22.29 -1.56 18.97
N GLN A 208 -22.05 -1.80 20.25
CA GLN A 208 -21.13 -2.82 20.74
C GLN A 208 -21.94 -4.01 21.22
N TYR A 209 -21.77 -5.17 20.58
CA TYR A 209 -22.39 -6.41 21.01
C TYR A 209 -21.52 -7.15 22.04
N GLU A 210 -22.16 -7.95 22.89
CA GLU A 210 -21.45 -8.86 23.80
C GLU A 210 -20.96 -10.11 23.05
N ASP A 211 -21.78 -10.62 22.12
CA ASP A 211 -21.51 -11.83 21.36
C ASP A 211 -21.14 -11.55 19.89
N PRO A 212 -20.15 -12.27 19.32
CA PRO A 212 -19.82 -12.17 17.90
C PRO A 212 -20.96 -12.66 17.00
N ASP A 213 -21.71 -13.66 17.44
CA ASP A 213 -22.83 -14.22 16.68
C ASP A 213 -23.95 -13.19 16.48
N ALA A 214 -24.18 -12.34 17.49
CA ALA A 214 -25.16 -11.26 17.43
C ALA A 214 -24.76 -10.19 16.40
N LEU A 215 -23.47 -9.85 16.35
CA LEU A 215 -22.91 -8.93 15.37
C LEU A 215 -23.02 -9.47 13.94
N ASP A 216 -22.68 -10.73 13.74
CA ASP A 216 -22.74 -11.36 12.42
C ASP A 216 -24.21 -11.52 11.95
N ALA A 217 -25.14 -11.83 12.88
CA ALA A 217 -26.57 -11.85 12.59
C ALA A 217 -27.15 -10.47 12.23
N ALA A 218 -26.69 -9.40 12.90
CA ALA A 218 -27.09 -8.04 12.59
C ALA A 218 -26.56 -7.59 11.22
N THR A 219 -25.27 -7.81 10.95
CA THR A 219 -24.63 -7.37 9.69
C THR A 219 -25.08 -8.17 8.47
N GLY A 220 -25.46 -9.44 8.66
CA GLY A 220 -26.02 -10.29 7.61
C GLY A 220 -27.50 -10.04 7.29
N TYR A 221 -28.19 -9.18 8.05
CA TYR A 221 -29.62 -8.95 7.89
C TYR A 221 -29.94 -7.87 6.83
N ASP A 222 -30.92 -8.15 5.99
CA ASP A 222 -31.44 -7.18 5.03
C ASP A 222 -32.45 -6.22 5.69
N TYR A 223 -31.96 -5.05 6.11
CA TYR A 223 -32.74 -3.99 6.73
C TYR A 223 -33.76 -3.32 5.79
N SER A 224 -33.78 -3.65 4.50
CA SER A 224 -34.85 -3.19 3.59
C SER A 224 -36.21 -3.77 3.96
N ARG A 225 -36.23 -4.93 4.62
CA ARG A 225 -37.44 -5.63 5.06
C ARG A 225 -37.49 -5.64 6.57
N ALA A 226 -38.45 -4.92 7.16
CA ALA A 226 -38.62 -4.86 8.61
C ALA A 226 -39.28 -6.12 9.24
N GLN A 227 -39.21 -7.28 8.58
CA GLN A 227 -39.98 -8.49 8.91
C GLN A 227 -39.71 -9.02 10.33
N LYS A 228 -38.49 -8.84 10.85
CA LYS A 228 -38.13 -9.23 12.23
C LYS A 228 -38.84 -8.42 13.32
N TRP A 229 -39.36 -7.24 13.00
CA TRP A 229 -40.03 -6.35 13.95
C TRP A 229 -41.55 -6.37 13.79
N ASP A 230 -42.09 -7.32 13.05
CA ASP A 230 -43.53 -7.46 12.82
C ASP A 230 -44.27 -7.74 14.15
N GLY A 231 -45.20 -6.85 14.52
CA GLY A 231 -45.95 -6.93 15.78
C GLY A 231 -45.34 -6.19 16.96
N THR A 232 -44.14 -5.61 16.81
CA THR A 232 -43.49 -4.80 17.85
C THR A 232 -43.86 -3.33 17.74
N ARG A 233 -43.81 -2.60 18.87
CA ARG A 233 -44.01 -1.14 18.90
C ARG A 233 -42.96 -0.39 18.08
N VAL A 234 -41.75 -0.95 18.01
CA VAL A 234 -40.60 -0.38 17.31
C VAL A 234 -40.60 -0.64 15.80
N ARG A 235 -41.59 -1.36 15.23
CA ARG A 235 -41.65 -1.67 13.79
C ARG A 235 -41.49 -0.44 12.89
N LYS A 236 -42.18 0.66 13.23
CA LYS A 236 -42.12 1.91 12.45
C LYS A 236 -40.71 2.51 12.49
N LEU A 237 -40.03 2.42 13.62
CA LEU A 237 -38.68 2.96 13.80
C LEU A 237 -37.64 2.05 13.13
N ALA A 238 -37.79 0.73 13.26
CA ALA A 238 -36.97 -0.26 12.57
C ALA A 238 -37.05 -0.13 11.02
N SER A 239 -38.17 0.36 10.48
CA SER A 239 -38.31 0.64 9.04
C SER A 239 -37.42 1.80 8.54
N LEU A 240 -36.87 2.61 9.44
CA LEU A 240 -35.94 3.70 9.12
C LEU A 240 -34.50 3.20 8.98
N LEU A 241 -34.20 1.98 9.43
CA LEU A 241 -32.89 1.37 9.28
C LEU A 241 -32.57 1.12 7.80
N ARG A 242 -31.31 1.26 7.43
CA ARG A 242 -30.85 1.08 6.04
C ARG A 242 -29.75 0.05 5.89
N SER A 243 -28.76 0.08 6.79
CA SER A 243 -27.65 -0.86 6.76
C SER A 243 -26.97 -0.93 8.12
N CYS A 244 -26.41 -2.10 8.43
CA CYS A 244 -25.53 -2.30 9.56
C CYS A 244 -24.22 -2.93 9.06
N ASN A 245 -23.09 -2.26 9.29
CA ASN A 245 -21.78 -2.73 8.83
C ASN A 245 -20.91 -3.06 10.04
N LYS A 246 -20.14 -4.14 9.95
CA LYS A 246 -19.15 -4.49 10.98
C LYS A 246 -18.07 -3.41 11.04
N GLU A 247 -17.88 -2.80 12.21
CA GLU A 247 -16.73 -1.94 12.43
C GLU A 247 -15.56 -2.82 12.80
N PHE A 248 -14.72 -3.14 11.81
CA PHE A 248 -13.42 -3.70 12.13
C PHE A 248 -12.59 -2.59 12.77
N GLY A 249 -12.31 -2.76 14.07
CA GLY A 249 -11.22 -2.05 14.73
C GLY A 249 -9.95 -2.31 13.91
N LEU A 250 -9.60 -1.33 13.08
CA LEU A 250 -8.50 -1.28 12.11
C LEU A 250 -8.84 -1.91 10.74
N GLY A 251 -8.94 -1.06 9.71
CA GLY A 251 -8.48 -1.46 8.37
C GLY A 251 -9.28 -1.08 7.12
N GLY A 252 -10.23 -0.13 7.16
CA GLY A 252 -10.79 0.45 5.93
C GLY A 252 -10.15 1.79 5.57
N ASP A 253 -10.24 2.75 6.50
CA ASP A 253 -9.99 4.17 6.23
C ASP A 253 -8.82 4.77 7.04
N GLN A 254 -8.16 3.98 7.89
CA GLN A 254 -7.06 4.46 8.76
C GLN A 254 -5.64 4.17 8.26
N TRP A 255 -5.47 3.31 7.24
CA TRP A 255 -4.17 3.15 6.59
C TRP A 255 -3.75 4.39 5.77
N THR A 256 -4.69 5.29 5.48
CA THR A 256 -4.46 6.53 4.73
C THR A 256 -4.30 7.78 5.60
N ASN A 257 -4.55 7.70 6.91
CA ASN A 257 -4.60 8.85 7.82
C ASN A 257 -3.61 8.75 8.99
N ASN A 258 -2.53 7.96 8.86
CA ASN A 258 -1.44 8.05 9.82
C ASN A 258 -0.54 9.25 9.46
N PRO A 259 -0.49 10.32 10.28
CA PRO A 259 0.26 11.54 9.96
C PRO A 259 1.76 11.27 9.84
N VAL A 260 2.29 10.28 10.56
CA VAL A 260 3.70 9.88 10.48
C VAL A 260 4.00 9.17 9.16
N VAL A 261 3.13 8.25 8.74
CA VAL A 261 3.27 7.55 7.45
C VAL A 261 3.13 8.52 6.28
N ASN A 262 2.17 9.46 6.36
CA ASN A 262 2.00 10.50 5.34
C ASN A 262 3.18 11.49 5.32
N ALA A 263 3.78 11.82 6.47
CA ALA A 263 4.99 12.63 6.52
C ALA A 263 6.18 11.92 5.85
N ILE A 264 6.37 10.62 6.12
CA ILE A 264 7.43 9.81 5.51
C ILE A 264 7.22 9.68 3.99
N LEU A 265 5.99 9.45 3.56
CA LEU A 265 5.65 9.37 2.13
C LEU A 265 5.86 10.71 1.42
N ASN A 266 5.47 11.83 2.03
CA ASN A 266 5.69 13.16 1.46
C ASN A 266 7.19 13.50 1.36
N GLN A 267 7.96 13.18 2.40
CA GLN A 267 9.41 13.36 2.39
C GLN A 267 10.10 12.52 1.30
N TYR A 268 9.61 11.30 1.07
CA TYR A 268 10.09 10.45 -0.02
C TYR A 268 9.72 11.02 -1.40
N VAL A 269 8.49 11.48 -1.58
CA VAL A 269 8.02 12.09 -2.84
C VAL A 269 8.81 13.36 -3.19
N GLN A 270 9.11 14.22 -2.21
CA GLN A 270 9.97 15.39 -2.42
C GLN A 270 11.40 15.00 -2.83
N SER A 271 11.99 14.00 -2.17
CA SER A 271 13.34 13.51 -2.53
C SER A 271 13.44 12.88 -3.93
N VAL A 272 12.31 12.39 -4.47
CA VAL A 272 12.22 11.83 -5.83
C VAL A 272 11.97 12.92 -6.87
N SER A 273 11.29 14.01 -6.49
CA SER A 273 11.08 15.19 -7.35
C SER A 273 12.38 15.98 -7.54
N ASP A 274 13.15 16.20 -6.47
CA ASP A 274 14.43 16.92 -6.52
C ASP A 274 15.51 16.19 -7.36
N LYS A 275 15.41 14.86 -7.45
CA LYS A 275 16.29 14.03 -8.31
C LYS A 275 15.91 14.04 -9.79
N LYS A 276 14.73 14.56 -10.15
CA LYS A 276 14.31 14.73 -11.55
C LYS A 276 14.63 16.10 -12.13
N GLU A 277 14.90 17.10 -11.29
CA GLU A 277 15.32 18.45 -11.73
C GLU A 277 16.85 18.60 -11.87
N SER A 278 17.61 17.56 -11.55
CA SER A 278 19.09 17.56 -11.60
C SER A 278 19.69 16.72 -12.73
N PHE A 279 18.91 16.41 -13.78
CA PHE A 279 19.38 15.76 -15.01
C PHE A 279 18.87 16.46 -16.27
#